data_AF-A0A3N9VWS5-F1
#
_entry.id   AF-A0A3N9VWS5-F1
#
_cell.length_a   1.000
_cell.length_b   1.000
_cell.length_c   1.000
_cell.angle_alpha   90.00
_cell.angle_beta   90.00
_cell.angle_gamma   90.00
#
_symmetry.space_group_name_H-M   'P 1'
#
loop_
_entity.id
_entity.type
_entity.pdbx_description
1 polymer ?
#
loop_
_entity_poly.entity_id
_entity_poly.type
_entity_poly.pdbx_seq_one_letter_code
_entity_poly.pdbx_strand_id
1 'polypeptide(L)' 'MTIEDRRILILAQICSAYAEIEGMKAENADHAMMDKFPLYTEEAFFAIPEKYGITHNQVISYLMDGR' A
#
# COMPACT_ATOMS: atom_id res chain seq x y z
N MET A 1 14.16 -18.08 4.64
CA MET A 1 12.80 -17.57 4.93
C MET A 1 11.81 -18.63 4.47
N THR A 2 10.94 -19.11 5.36
CA THR A 2 9.96 -20.14 5.00
C THR A 2 8.89 -19.54 4.06
N ILE A 3 8.04 -20.39 3.48
CA ILE A 3 6.89 -19.91 2.69
C ILE A 3 5.91 -19.14 3.60
N GLU A 4 5.75 -19.58 4.85
CA GLU A 4 4.86 -18.92 5.80
C GLU A 4 5.40 -17.54 6.21
N ASP A 5 6.70 -17.41 6.48
CA ASP A 5 7.33 -16.12 6.74
C ASP A 5 7.15 -15.13 5.58
N ARG A 6 7.24 -15.62 4.33
CA ARG A 6 6.99 -14.83 3.11
C ARG A 6 5.55 -14.33 3.04
N ARG A 7 4.58 -15.18 3.37
CA ARG A 7 3.15 -14.81 3.38
C ARG A 7 2.87 -13.76 4.46
N ILE A 8 3.42 -13.94 5.66
CA ILE A 8 3.29 -12.98 6.76
C ILE A 8 3.88 -11.62 6.37
N LEU A 9 5.06 -11.61 5.72
CA LEU A 9 5.69 -10.38 5.25
C LEU A 9 4.80 -9.62 4.24
N ILE A 10 4.26 -10.32 3.25
CA ILE A 10 3.36 -9.71 2.25
C ILE A 10 2.11 -9.14 2.91
N LEU A 11 1.50 -9.88 3.83
CA LEU A 11 0.32 -9.41 4.56
C LEU A 11 0.65 -8.16 5.40
N ALA A 12 1.81 -8.12 6.05
CA ALA A 12 2.25 -6.95 6.80
C ALA A 12 2.47 -5.73 5.89
N GLN A 13 3.05 -5.92 4.70
CA GLN A 13 3.21 -4.86 3.69
C GLN A 13 1.84 -4.34 3.23
N ILE A 14 0.89 -5.24 2.93
CA ILE A 14 -0.47 -4.88 2.51
C ILE A 14 -1.18 -4.08 3.60
N CYS A 15 -1.17 -4.56 4.85
CA CYS A 15 -1.79 -3.86 5.97
C CYS A 15 -1.21 -2.44 6.15
N SER A 16 0.11 -2.30 6.01
CA SER A 16 0.78 -1.00 6.13
C SER A 16 0.38 -0.05 5.00
N ALA A 17 0.37 -0.54 3.76
CA ALA A 17 -0.06 0.23 2.59
C ALA A 17 -1.51 0.70 2.71
N TYR A 18 -2.41 -0.19 3.17
CA TYR A 18 -3.81 0.15 3.40
C TYR A 18 -3.98 1.23 4.47
N ALA A 19 -3.27 1.11 5.59
CA ALA A 19 -3.34 2.09 6.66
C ALA A 19 -2.91 3.49 6.18
N GLU A 20 -1.86 3.58 5.36
CA GLU A 20 -1.42 4.85 4.79
C GLU A 20 -2.44 5.43 3.79
N ILE A 21 -3.01 4.59 2.91
CA ILE A 21 -4.06 5.00 1.96
C ILE A 21 -5.29 5.56 2.70
N GLU A 22 -5.75 4.89 3.76
CA GLU A 22 -6.89 5.37 4.53
C GLU A 22 -6.56 6.69 5.27
N GLY A 23 -5.33 6.84 5.76
CA GLY A 23 -4.85 8.13 6.31
C GLY A 23 -4.89 9.25 5.27
N MET A 24 -4.37 9.00 4.06
CA MET A 24 -4.39 9.96 2.96
C MET A 24 -5.82 10.34 2.55
N LYS A 25 -6.75 9.39 2.52
CA LYS A 25 -8.17 9.65 2.26
C LYS A 25 -8.78 10.54 3.34
N ALA A 26 -8.49 10.24 4.62
CA ALA A 26 -8.98 11.04 5.73
C ALA A 26 -8.47 12.49 5.66
N GLU A 27 -7.18 12.69 5.39
CA GLU A 27 -6.61 14.04 5.24
C GLU A 27 -7.19 14.80 4.05
N ASN A 28 -7.39 14.13 2.91
CA ASN A 28 -8.08 14.74 1.76
C ASN A 28 -9.54 15.09 2.07
N ALA A 29 -10.24 14.25 2.84
CA ALA A 29 -11.61 14.53 3.27
C ALA A 29 -11.66 15.74 4.22
N ASP A 30 -10.75 15.81 5.18
CA ASP A 30 -10.61 16.95 6.09
C ASP A 30 -10.31 18.25 5.32
N HIS A 31 -9.45 18.18 4.30
CA HIS A 31 -9.17 19.31 3.41
C HIS A 31 -10.40 19.75 2.62
N ALA A 32 -11.14 18.80 2.05
CA ALA A 32 -12.37 19.09 1.33
C ALA A 32 -13.43 19.74 2.23
N MET A 33 -13.53 19.32 3.50
CA MET A 33 -14.43 19.93 4.49
C MET A 33 -14.04 21.37 4.85
N MET A 34 -12.78 21.75 4.65
CA MET A 34 -12.27 23.11 4.85
C MET A 34 -12.26 23.96 3.56
N ASP A 35 -12.93 23.50 2.48
CA ASP A 35 -12.89 24.11 1.15
C ASP A 35 -11.46 24.32 0.61
N LYS A 36 -10.53 23.42 0.97
CA LYS A 36 -9.15 23.41 0.49
C LYS A 36 -8.97 22.42 -0.66
N PHE A 37 -7.92 22.63 -1.43
CA PHE A 37 -7.48 21.66 -2.43
C PHE A 37 -7.02 20.34 -1.77
N PRO A 38 -7.23 19.20 -2.44
CA PRO A 38 -6.77 17.90 -1.96
C PRO A 38 -5.24 17.92 -1.81
N LEU A 39 -4.77 17.34 -0.72
CA LEU A 39 -3.34 17.24 -0.41
C LEU A 39 -2.66 16.16 -1.27
N TYR A 40 -3.39 15.07 -1.56
CA TYR A 40 -2.89 13.93 -2.32
C TYR A 40 -3.68 13.76 -3.62
N THR A 41 -2.94 13.60 -4.72
CA THR A 41 -3.50 13.29 -6.04
C THR A 41 -3.61 11.77 -6.25
N GLU A 42 -4.28 11.36 -7.33
CA GLU A 42 -4.42 9.96 -7.69
C GLU A 42 -3.06 9.26 -7.86
N GLU A 43 -2.07 9.95 -8.44
CA GLU A 43 -0.70 9.44 -8.59
C GLU A 43 -0.04 9.15 -7.25
N ALA A 44 -0.32 9.96 -6.22
CA ALA A 44 0.21 9.73 -4.87
C ALA A 44 -0.34 8.43 -4.27
N PHE A 45 -1.62 8.11 -4.52
CA PHE A 45 -2.22 6.84 -4.08
C PHE A 45 -1.61 5.63 -4.82
N PHE A 46 -1.37 5.76 -6.14
CA PHE A 46 -0.77 4.69 -6.93
C PHE A 46 0.69 4.39 -6.57
N ALA A 47 1.41 5.36 -6.00
CA ALA A 47 2.79 5.16 -5.55
C ALA A 47 2.89 4.35 -4.24
N ILE A 48 1.80 4.23 -3.44
CA ILE A 48 1.84 3.57 -2.13
C ILE A 48 2.18 2.07 -2.23
N PRO A 49 1.54 1.26 -3.09
CA PRO A 49 1.93 -0.14 -3.25
C PRO A 49 3.41 -0.33 -3.60
N GLU A 50 3.96 0.54 -4.46
CA GLU A 50 5.38 0.51 -4.84
C GLU A 50 6.30 0.84 -3.66
N LYS A 51 5.95 1.85 -2.85
CA LYS A 51 6.66 2.21 -1.61
C LYS A 51 6.81 1.03 -0.66
N TYR A 52 5.80 0.16 -0.58
CA TYR A 52 5.81 -1.02 0.29
C TYR A 52 6.36 -2.29 -0.39
N GLY A 53 6.82 -2.21 -1.64
CA GLY A 53 7.35 -3.37 -2.39
C GLY A 53 6.26 -4.36 -2.80
N ILE A 54 5.03 -3.91 -2.95
CA ILE A 54 3.87 -4.70 -3.39
C ILE A 54 3.72 -4.55 -4.91
N THR A 55 4.80 -4.83 -5.66
CA THR A 55 4.71 -4.89 -7.12
C THR A 55 4.17 -6.26 -7.54
N HIS A 56 3.38 -6.30 -8.62
CA HIS A 56 2.75 -7.52 -9.10
C HIS A 56 3.74 -8.69 -9.28
N ASN A 57 4.93 -8.38 -9.82
CA ASN A 57 6.00 -9.35 -10.03
C ASN A 57 6.68 -9.80 -8.74
N GLN A 58 6.81 -8.92 -7.73
CA GLN A 58 7.35 -9.30 -6.42
C GLN A 58 6.40 -10.26 -5.70
N VAL A 59 5.10 -9.97 -5.70
CA VAL A 59 4.08 -10.87 -5.12
C VAL A 59 4.10 -12.23 -5.82
N ILE A 60 4.18 -12.26 -7.15
CA ILE A 60 4.30 -13.50 -7.92
C ILE A 60 5.60 -14.26 -7.57
N SER A 61 6.75 -13.58 -7.54
CA SER A 61 8.04 -14.21 -7.18
C SER A 61 7.97 -14.84 -5.80
N TYR A 62 7.45 -14.11 -4.80
CA TYR A 62 7.33 -14.62 -3.44
C TYR A 62 6.41 -15.85 -3.33
N LEU A 63 5.35 -15.92 -4.15
CA LEU A 63 4.43 -17.05 -4.18
C LEU A 63 4.96 -18.24 -5.01
N MET A 64 5.78 -17.99 -6.05
CA MET A 64 6.31 -19.03 -6.94
C MET A 64 7.63 -19.64 -6.46
N ASP A 65 8.49 -18.90 -5.75
CA ASP A 65 9.76 -19.39 -5.17
C ASP A 65 9.57 -20.35 -3.96
N GLY A 66 8.34 -20.83 -3.75
CA GLY A 66 7.97 -21.82 -2.74
C GLY A 66 7.64 -23.20 -3.35
N ARG A 67 7.89 -23.42 -4.64
CA ARG A 67 7.76 -24.72 -5.30
C ARG A 67 9.09 -25.44 -5.43
#